data_AF-A0A920B6U6-F1
#
_entry.id   AF-A0A920B6U6-F1
#
_cell.length_a   1.000
_cell.length_b   1.000
_cell.length_c   1.000
_cell.angle_alpha   90.00
_cell.angle_beta   90.00
_cell.angle_gamma   90.00
#
_symmetry.space_group_name_H-M   'P 1'
#
loop_
_entity.id
_entity.type
_entity.pdbx_description
1 polymer ?
#
loop_
_entity_poly.entity_id
_entity_poly.type
_entity_poly.pdbx_seq_one_letter_code
_entity_poly.pdbx_strand_id
1 'polypeptide(L)' 'MKNDLKICMSQLNFKVGAIENNTSKIISAIKSCKKKKVDIICFPELCISGYPPEDLLINKFFIKR' A
#
# COMPACT_ATOMS: atom_id res chain seq x y z
N MET A 1 -4.17 8.01 30.15
CA MET A 1 -3.40 7.56 28.97
C MET A 1 -4.38 6.97 27.97
N LYS A 2 -4.11 7.09 26.66
CA LYS A 2 -4.97 6.50 25.63
C LYS A 2 -4.65 5.00 25.58
N ASN A 3 -5.64 4.15 25.90
CA ASN A 3 -5.46 2.70 26.00
C ASN A 3 -5.94 1.94 24.76
N ASP A 4 -6.52 2.65 23.78
CA ASP A 4 -7.07 2.05 22.56
C ASP A 4 -6.17 2.33 21.35
N LEU A 5 -5.95 1.29 20.55
CA LEU A 5 -5.23 1.34 19.28
C LEU A 5 -6.23 1.32 18.10
N LYS A 6 -6.22 2.36 17.27
CA LYS A 6 -7.10 2.47 16.11
C LYS A 6 -6.39 2.07 14.83
N ILE A 7 -6.86 1.01 14.19
CA ILE A 7 -6.27 0.44 12.97
C ILE A 7 -7.18 0.73 11.77
N CYS A 8 -6.61 1.17 10.64
CA CYS A 8 -7.27 1.32 9.35
C CYS A 8 -6.85 0.17 8.42
N MET A 9 -7.81 -0.63 7.97
CA MET A 9 -7.60 -1.65 6.94
C MET A 9 -7.87 -1.03 5.57
N SER A 10 -6.83 -0.80 4.77
CA SER A 10 -6.96 -0.18 3.45
C SER A 10 -7.02 -1.24 2.35
N GLN A 11 -8.23 -1.71 2.08
CA GLN A 11 -8.49 -2.67 1.02
C GLN A 11 -8.70 -1.96 -0.32
N LEU A 12 -7.65 -1.94 -1.15
CA LEU A 12 -7.63 -1.26 -2.45
C LEU A 12 -7.23 -2.24 -3.56
N ASN A 13 -7.58 -1.89 -4.79
CA ASN A 13 -7.16 -2.63 -5.98
C ASN A 13 -5.84 -2.06 -6.53
N PHE A 14 -4.76 -2.83 -6.40
CA PHE A 14 -3.43 -2.51 -6.88
C PHE A 14 -3.14 -3.27 -8.17
N LYS A 15 -2.65 -2.56 -9.19
CA LYS A 15 -2.36 -3.15 -10.50
C LYS A 15 -0.92 -3.61 -10.56
N VAL A 16 -0.69 -4.85 -10.99
CA VAL A 16 0.66 -5.39 -11.19
C VAL A 16 1.46 -4.48 -12.13
N GLY A 17 2.65 -4.07 -11.67
CA GLY A 17 3.59 -3.22 -12.39
C GLY A 17 3.28 -1.72 -12.39
N ALA A 18 2.14 -1.27 -11.86
CA ALA A 18 1.75 0.13 -11.86
C ALA A 18 2.29 0.92 -10.64
N ILE A 19 3.61 0.93 -10.45
CA ILE A 19 4.29 1.44 -9.25
C ILE A 19 3.82 2.85 -8.86
N GLU A 20 3.82 3.80 -9.80
CA GLU A 20 3.46 5.19 -9.52
C GLU A 20 1.98 5.35 -9.17
N ASN A 21 1.12 4.60 -9.86
CA ASN A 21 -0.33 4.62 -9.62
C ASN A 21 -0.67 4.00 -8.25
N ASN A 22 -0.06 2.85 -7.94
CA ASN A 22 -0.24 2.16 -6.67
C ASN A 22 0.27 3.01 -5.50
N THR A 23 1.46 3.62 -5.66
CA THR A 23 2.03 4.57 -4.69
C THR A 23 1.10 5.75 -4.45
N SER A 24 0.53 6.32 -5.52
CA SER A 24 -0.44 7.43 -5.40
C SER A 24 -1.70 7.02 -4.64
N LYS A 25 -2.22 5.80 -4.87
CA LYS A 25 -3.35 5.23 -4.12
C LYS A 25 -3.01 5.06 -2.63
N ILE A 26 -1.83 4.52 -2.31
CA ILE A 26 -1.35 4.37 -0.93
C ILE A 26 -1.28 5.73 -0.23
N ILE A 27 -0.67 6.73 -0.87
CA ILE A 27 -0.55 8.09 -0.31
C ILE A 27 -1.93 8.71 -0.05
N SER A 28 -2.87 8.54 -0.98
CA SER A 28 -4.25 9.04 -0.83
C SER A 28 -4.98 8.36 0.34
N ALA A 29 -4.81 7.04 0.49
CA ALA A 29 -5.36 6.28 1.60
C ALA A 29 -4.78 6.69 2.96
N ILE A 30 -3.46 6.90 3.03
CA ILE A 30 -2.78 7.42 4.23
C ILE A 30 -3.36 8.79 4.61
N LYS A 31 -3.48 9.72 3.65
CA LYS A 31 -4.08 11.05 3.89
C LYS A 31 -5.51 10.94 4.42
N SER A 32 -6.30 10.02 3.86
CA SER A 32 -7.69 9.79 4.27
C SER A 32 -7.80 9.16 5.67
N CYS A 33 -6.97 8.17 5.99
CA CYS A 33 -6.96 7.55 7.31
C CYS A 33 -6.36 8.45 8.40
N LYS A 34 -5.39 9.32 8.06
CA LYS A 34 -4.88 10.36 8.97
C LYS A 34 -5.98 11.31 9.44
N LYS A 35 -6.91 11.71 8.57
CA LYS A 35 -8.09 12.52 8.96
C LYS A 35 -8.99 11.81 9.99
N LYS A 36 -8.96 10.48 10.04
CA LYS A 36 -9.71 9.65 11.00
C LYS A 36 -8.94 9.40 12.31
N LYS A 37 -7.77 10.02 12.51
CA LYS A 37 -6.91 9.87 13.70
C LYS A 37 -6.61 8.40 14.03
N VAL A 38 -6.26 7.61 13.01
CA VAL A 38 -5.82 6.22 13.18
C VAL A 38 -4.36 6.18 13.60
N ASP A 39 -3.99 5.15 14.36
CA ASP A 39 -2.64 4.93 14.85
C ASP A 39 -1.84 4.03 13.89
N ILE A 40 -2.52 3.06 13.23
CA ILE A 40 -1.91 2.15 12.23
C ILE A 40 -2.79 2.10 10.97
N ILE A 41 -2.16 1.95 9.81
CA ILE A 41 -2.82 1.59 8.56
C ILE A 41 -2.14 0.35 7.97
N CYS A 42 -2.93 -0.62 7.55
CA CYS A 42 -2.46 -1.84 6.90
C CYS A 42 -2.93 -1.90 5.45
N PHE A 43 -2.08 -2.44 4.58
CA PHE A 43 -2.34 -2.65 3.16
C PHE A 43 -2.16 -4.13 2.81
N PRO A 44 -2.77 -4.62 1.70
CA PRO A 44 -2.51 -5.94 1.16
C PRO A 44 -1.03 -6.17 0.83
N GLU A 45 -0.65 -7.45 0.80
CA GLU A 45 0.67 -7.90 0.36
C GLU A 45 1.05 -7.34 -1.01
N LEU A 46 2.32 -6.95 -1.15
CA LEU A 46 2.90 -6.42 -2.39
C LEU A 46 2.11 -5.27 -3.03
N CYS A 47 1.37 -4.45 -2.27
CA CYS A 47 0.54 -3.37 -2.79
C CYS A 47 1.28 -2.33 -3.66
N ILE A 48 2.58 -2.13 -3.48
CA ILE A 48 3.39 -1.23 -4.32
C ILE A 48 3.55 -1.82 -5.73
N SER A 49 4.01 -3.08 -5.83
CA SER A 49 4.21 -3.78 -7.10
C SER A 49 2.93 -4.36 -7.71
N GLY A 50 1.89 -4.56 -6.90
CA GLY A 50 0.73 -5.41 -7.21
C GLY A 50 1.01 -6.90 -6.96
N TYR A 51 -0.06 -7.69 -6.85
CA TYR A 51 -0.02 -9.14 -6.58
C TYR A 51 -0.96 -9.92 -7.54
N PRO A 52 -0.54 -11.09 -8.06
CA PRO A 52 0.81 -11.66 -8.01
C PRO A 52 1.73 -11.01 -9.07
N PRO A 53 2.98 -10.67 -8.75
CA PRO A 53 3.92 -10.07 -9.71
C PRO A 53 4.73 -11.08 -10.54
N GLU A 54 4.73 -12.37 -10.15
CA GLU A 54 5.43 -13.46 -10.85
C GLU A 54 6.90 -13.09 -11.19
N ASP A 55 7.32 -13.32 -12.45
CA ASP A 55 8.70 -13.09 -12.92
C ASP A 55 9.17 -11.64 -12.84
N LEU A 56 8.26 -10.67 -12.59
CA LEU A 56 8.68 -9.29 -12.33
C LEU A 56 9.58 -9.21 -11.10
N LEU A 57 9.41 -10.11 -10.11
CA LEU A 57 10.26 -10.13 -8.91
C LEU A 57 11.69 -10.63 -9.16
N ILE A 58 11.99 -11.23 -10.32
CA ILE A 58 13.36 -11.58 -10.73
C ILE A 58 13.93 -10.62 -11.79
N ASN A 59 13.11 -9.70 -12.31
CA ASN A 59 13.53 -8.71 -13.28
C ASN A 59 14.30 -7.56 -12.59
N LYS A 60 15.61 -7.46 -12.84
CA LYS A 60 16.48 -6.43 -12.26
C LYS A 60 16.04 -4.99 -12.56
N PHE A 61 15.42 -4.75 -13.71
CA PHE A 61 14.90 -3.41 -14.05
C PHE A 61 13.65 -3.08 -13.25
N PHE A 62 12.81 -4.09 -12.98
CA PHE A 62 11.63 -3.92 -12.14
C PHE A 62 11.99 -3.61 -10.69
N ILE A 63 12.98 -4.31 -10.13
CA ILE A 63 13.43 -4.14 -8.74
C ILE A 63 14.14 -2.80 -8.50
N LYS A 64 14.89 -2.29 -9.49
CA LYS A 64 15.70 -1.06 -9.35
C LYS A 64 14.93 0.23 -9.63
N ARG A 65 13.68 0.15 -10.06
CA ARG A 65 12.83 1.31 -10.33
C ARG A 65 12.44 2.02 -9.04
#